data_AF-A0AAU6F906-F1
#
_entry.id   AF-A0AAU6F906-F1
#
_cell.length_a   1.000
_cell.length_b   1.000
_cell.length_c   1.000
_cell.angle_alpha   90.00
_cell.angle_beta   90.00
_cell.angle_gamma   90.00
#
_symmetry.space_group_name_H-M   'P 1'
#
loop_
_entity.id
_entity.type
_entity.pdbx_description
1 polymer ?
#
loop_
_entity_poly.entity_id
_entity_poly.type
_entity_poly.pdbx_seq_one_letter_code
_entity_poly.pdbx_strand_id
1 'polypeptide(L)'
;MRDLLADTPDWSRWTQRTQVLAAAAAGTDVVQTWRAEEPRSATAAVMHTRVLVERTLRAHRAGHRSTNDLWREAWEACQIAAHASPQDPVPWICQLALSRLDERQQWEEHRQPAPEQMLFPGPWGLLAEADKRDPYNREAYHRMLQFAYARRPGGHLSEAVGFVQWAAALAPEGSALLALPLYVRVERYLREGGREKALDLHWVAEDSTREALRALHGWFDRSSPSAHSQLDLNHLAHALWGSLQFHDAVRVFDALGPYFTPTPWSYRTHDPGDQDLAAETFVQARTRCLAAAHGPASGPRN
;
A
#
# COMPACT_ATOMS: atom_id res chain seq x y z
N MET A 1 2.34 -23.47 -0.16
CA MET A 1 2.15 -22.34 0.79
C MET A 1 3.03 -22.51 2.01
N ARG A 2 2.88 -23.62 2.77
CA ARG A 2 3.69 -23.93 3.96
C ARG A 2 5.20 -23.79 3.74
N ASP A 3 5.76 -24.51 2.77
CA ASP A 3 7.21 -24.56 2.58
C ASP A 3 7.79 -23.18 2.23
N LEU A 4 7.12 -22.43 1.34
CA LEU A 4 7.48 -21.04 1.03
C LEU A 4 7.52 -20.14 2.27
N LEU A 5 6.58 -20.30 3.19
CA LEU A 5 6.51 -19.51 4.43
C LEU A 5 7.55 -19.96 5.44
N ALA A 6 7.83 -21.26 5.54
CA ALA A 6 8.90 -21.79 6.38
C ALA A 6 10.28 -21.26 5.97
N ASP A 7 10.51 -21.10 4.66
CA ASP A 7 11.76 -20.58 4.10
C ASP A 7 11.82 -19.04 4.04
N THR A 8 10.93 -18.33 4.73
CA THR A 8 10.91 -16.85 4.71
C THR A 8 11.74 -16.28 5.86
N PRO A 9 12.89 -15.62 5.57
CA PRO A 9 13.86 -15.31 6.61
C PRO A 9 13.61 -13.97 7.33
N ASP A 10 12.81 -13.08 6.76
CA ASP A 10 12.63 -11.71 7.24
C ASP A 10 11.16 -11.28 7.27
N TRP A 11 10.83 -10.36 8.18
CA TRP A 11 9.46 -9.91 8.42
C TRP A 11 8.83 -9.16 7.26
N SER A 12 9.64 -8.45 6.46
CA SER A 12 9.16 -7.73 5.28
C SER A 12 8.61 -8.71 4.23
N ARG A 13 9.41 -9.72 3.87
CA ARG A 13 8.99 -10.79 2.95
C ARG A 13 7.88 -11.65 3.55
N TRP A 14 7.92 -11.92 4.85
CA TRP A 14 6.85 -12.65 5.54
C TRP A 14 5.51 -11.93 5.42
N THR A 15 5.50 -10.62 5.73
CA THR A 15 4.32 -9.76 5.61
C THR A 15 3.78 -9.79 4.19
N GLN A 16 4.65 -9.58 3.19
CA GLN A 16 4.26 -9.57 1.78
C GLN A 16 3.73 -10.94 1.30
N ARG A 17 4.44 -12.03 1.58
CA ARG A 17 4.07 -13.38 1.15
C ARG A 17 2.75 -13.81 1.77
N THR A 18 2.56 -13.60 3.07
CA THR A 18 1.30 -13.94 3.75
C THR A 18 0.12 -13.12 3.22
N GLN A 19 0.33 -11.83 2.90
CA GLN A 19 -0.68 -10.98 2.29
C GLN A 19 -1.14 -11.53 0.91
N VAL A 20 -0.20 -11.84 0.02
CA VAL A 20 -0.49 -12.34 -1.33
C VAL A 20 -1.15 -13.72 -1.27
N LEU A 21 -0.60 -14.63 -0.45
CA LEU A 21 -1.13 -15.98 -0.31
C LEU A 21 -2.55 -15.98 0.27
N ALA A 22 -2.86 -15.07 1.20
CA ALA A 22 -4.20 -14.97 1.76
C ALA A 22 -5.22 -14.42 0.76
N ALA A 23 -4.82 -13.45 -0.07
CA ALA A 23 -5.66 -12.97 -1.17
C ALA A 23 -6.04 -14.10 -2.13
N ALA A 24 -5.11 -15.00 -2.45
CA ALA A 24 -5.40 -16.18 -3.28
C ALA A 24 -6.27 -17.21 -2.53
N ALA A 25 -5.97 -17.49 -1.26
CA ALA A 25 -6.65 -18.53 -0.49
C ALA A 25 -8.03 -18.14 0.04
N ALA A 26 -8.38 -16.85 0.07
CA ALA A 26 -9.62 -16.36 0.68
C ALA A 26 -10.91 -16.99 0.12
N GLY A 27 -10.90 -17.45 -1.13
CA GLY A 27 -12.04 -18.15 -1.76
C GLY A 27 -12.06 -19.67 -1.57
N THR A 28 -11.14 -20.24 -0.79
CA THR A 28 -10.94 -21.70 -0.65
C THR A 28 -10.90 -22.10 0.83
N ASP A 29 -10.89 -23.41 1.10
CA ASP A 29 -10.77 -24.00 2.45
C ASP A 29 -9.33 -24.47 2.80
N VAL A 30 -8.35 -24.23 1.92
CA VAL A 30 -6.99 -24.77 2.05
C VAL A 30 -6.31 -24.44 3.38
N VAL A 31 -6.54 -23.24 3.93
CA VAL A 31 -5.94 -22.81 5.20
C VAL A 31 -6.68 -23.41 6.40
N GLN A 32 -7.99 -23.65 6.29
CA GLN A 32 -8.76 -24.37 7.30
C GLN A 32 -8.27 -25.81 7.42
N THR A 33 -8.09 -26.49 6.29
CA THR A 33 -7.54 -27.86 6.24
C THR A 33 -6.14 -27.90 6.84
N TRP A 34 -5.26 -26.97 6.45
CA TRP A 34 -3.91 -26.89 7.03
C TRP A 34 -3.94 -26.68 8.55
N ARG A 35 -4.83 -25.84 9.08
CA ARG A 35 -4.98 -25.67 10.54
C ARG A 35 -5.49 -26.94 11.25
N ALA A 36 -6.34 -27.73 10.61
CA ALA A 36 -6.82 -28.99 11.17
C ALA A 36 -5.70 -30.05 11.23
N GLU A 37 -4.86 -30.10 10.19
CA GLU A 37 -3.71 -31.00 10.12
C GLU A 37 -2.57 -30.59 11.06
N GLU A 38 -2.35 -29.27 11.24
CA GLU A 38 -1.29 -28.72 12.08
C GLU A 38 -1.82 -27.71 13.14
N PRO A 39 -2.59 -28.14 14.16
CA PRO A 39 -3.26 -27.21 15.08
C PRO A 39 -2.34 -26.31 15.92
N ARG A 40 -1.09 -26.73 16.10
CA ARG A 40 -0.06 -26.01 16.86
C ARG A 40 0.85 -25.13 16.00
N SER A 41 0.62 -25.08 14.68
CA SER A 41 1.43 -24.30 13.76
C SER A 41 1.09 -22.81 13.85
N ALA A 42 2.04 -22.00 14.35
CA ALA A 42 1.91 -20.55 14.40
C ALA A 42 1.74 -19.95 12.99
N THR A 43 2.46 -20.47 11.99
CA THR A 43 2.32 -20.07 10.58
C THR A 43 0.90 -20.32 10.07
N ALA A 44 0.31 -21.48 10.38
CA ALA A 44 -1.07 -21.79 9.97
C ALA A 44 -2.09 -20.88 10.67
N ALA A 45 -1.86 -20.54 11.95
CA ALA A 45 -2.68 -19.57 12.68
C ALA A 45 -2.62 -18.17 12.04
N VAL A 46 -1.43 -17.67 11.71
CA VAL A 46 -1.23 -16.37 11.04
C VAL A 46 -1.89 -16.35 9.66
N MET A 47 -1.73 -17.41 8.87
CA MET A 47 -2.38 -17.49 7.55
C MET A 47 -3.90 -17.54 7.65
N HIS A 48 -4.44 -18.20 8.68
CA HIS A 48 -5.88 -18.20 8.92
C HIS A 48 -6.41 -16.81 9.28
N THR A 49 -5.71 -16.09 10.17
CA THR A 49 -6.01 -14.69 10.48
C THR A 49 -6.01 -13.83 9.22
N ARG A 50 -4.98 -13.94 8.37
CA ARG A 50 -4.90 -13.22 7.09
C ARG A 50 -6.07 -13.53 6.17
N VAL A 51 -6.47 -14.80 6.05
CA VAL A 51 -7.62 -15.23 5.22
C VAL A 51 -8.92 -14.67 5.77
N LEU A 52 -9.14 -14.72 7.09
CA LEU A 52 -10.33 -14.14 7.71
C LEU A 52 -10.41 -12.64 7.47
N VAL A 53 -9.32 -11.90 7.68
CA VAL A 53 -9.27 -10.46 7.39
C VAL A 53 -9.59 -10.17 5.92
N GLU A 54 -8.98 -10.90 4.98
CA GLU A 54 -9.27 -10.69 3.55
C GLU A 54 -10.74 -10.98 3.21
N ARG A 55 -11.34 -12.02 3.79
CA ARG A 55 -12.78 -12.32 3.65
C ARG A 55 -13.63 -11.20 4.23
N THR A 56 -13.30 -10.68 5.41
CA THR A 56 -13.99 -9.54 6.02
C THR A 56 -13.91 -8.29 5.13
N LEU A 57 -12.72 -7.98 4.59
CA LEU A 57 -12.53 -6.85 3.69
C LEU A 57 -13.32 -7.01 2.37
N ARG A 58 -13.44 -8.23 1.84
CA ARG A 58 -14.29 -8.53 0.67
C ARG A 58 -15.77 -8.39 0.99
N ALA A 59 -16.22 -8.94 2.11
CA ALA A 59 -17.59 -8.86 2.58
C ALA A 59 -18.03 -7.40 2.78
N HIS A 60 -17.19 -6.58 3.41
CA HIS A 60 -17.45 -5.16 3.60
C HIS A 60 -17.56 -4.40 2.27
N ARG A 61 -16.61 -4.62 1.34
CA ARG A 61 -16.68 -4.02 -0.02
C ARG A 61 -17.94 -4.41 -0.79
N ALA A 62 -18.46 -5.62 -0.57
CA ALA A 62 -19.68 -6.10 -1.18
C ALA A 62 -20.96 -5.70 -0.43
N GLY A 63 -20.87 -4.96 0.69
CA GLY A 63 -22.03 -4.63 1.53
C GLY A 63 -22.70 -5.85 2.15
N HIS A 64 -21.97 -6.95 2.36
CA HIS A 64 -22.54 -8.21 2.80
C HIS A 64 -22.99 -8.16 4.27
N ARG A 65 -24.16 -8.75 4.57
CA ARG A 65 -24.78 -8.69 5.92
C ARG A 65 -23.92 -9.32 7.03
N SER A 66 -23.09 -10.30 6.70
CA SER A 66 -22.21 -10.99 7.64
C SER A 66 -20.92 -10.23 7.98
N THR A 67 -20.73 -9.02 7.46
CA THR A 67 -19.47 -8.27 7.64
C THR A 67 -19.10 -8.10 9.12
N ASN A 68 -20.08 -7.80 9.99
CA ASN A 68 -19.83 -7.61 11.42
C ASN A 68 -19.44 -8.91 12.14
N ASP A 69 -19.99 -10.05 11.72
CA ASP A 69 -19.65 -11.35 12.30
C ASP A 69 -18.24 -11.76 11.88
N LEU A 70 -17.93 -11.64 10.59
CA LEU A 70 -16.59 -11.89 10.05
C LEU A 70 -15.55 -10.94 10.65
N TRP A 71 -15.92 -9.70 10.94
CA TRP A 71 -15.03 -8.75 11.60
C TRP A 71 -14.67 -9.21 13.01
N ARG A 72 -15.65 -9.65 13.81
CA ARG A 72 -15.41 -10.15 15.17
C ARG A 72 -14.55 -11.41 15.15
N GLU A 73 -14.85 -12.35 14.27
CA GLU A 73 -14.07 -13.58 14.09
C GLU A 73 -12.61 -13.27 13.68
N ALA A 74 -12.43 -12.37 12.71
CA ALA A 74 -11.10 -11.96 12.27
C ALA A 74 -10.32 -11.24 13.37
N TRP A 75 -10.98 -10.37 14.16
CA TRP A 75 -10.34 -9.67 15.27
C TRP A 75 -9.88 -10.64 16.37
N GLU A 76 -10.72 -11.62 16.74
CA GLU A 76 -10.36 -12.66 17.70
C GLU A 76 -9.19 -13.52 17.18
N ALA A 77 -9.22 -13.91 15.90
CA ALA A 77 -8.12 -14.63 15.28
C ALA A 77 -6.81 -13.84 15.29
N CYS A 78 -6.85 -12.51 15.13
CA CYS A 78 -5.67 -11.65 15.31
C CYS A 78 -5.11 -11.76 16.74
N GLN A 79 -5.97 -11.67 17.76
CA GLN A 79 -5.53 -11.75 19.16
C GLN A 79 -4.88 -13.11 19.48
N ILE A 80 -5.50 -14.20 19.01
CA ILE A 80 -4.96 -15.56 19.17
C ILE A 80 -3.61 -15.69 18.46
N ALA A 81 -3.50 -15.21 17.22
CA ALA A 81 -2.25 -15.27 16.46
C ALA A 81 -1.14 -14.40 17.08
N ALA A 82 -1.47 -13.22 17.59
CA ALA A 82 -0.54 -12.34 18.31
C ALA A 82 0.00 -13.01 19.58
N HIS A 83 -0.83 -13.78 20.30
CA HIS A 83 -0.39 -14.55 21.46
C HIS A 83 0.48 -15.75 21.08
N ALA A 84 0.11 -16.46 20.00
CA ALA A 84 0.84 -17.64 19.52
C ALA A 84 2.19 -17.29 18.88
N SER A 85 2.32 -16.11 18.27
CA SER A 85 3.55 -15.61 17.66
C SER A 85 3.82 -14.16 18.08
N PRO A 86 4.33 -13.92 19.30
CA PRO A 86 4.47 -12.57 19.86
C PRO A 86 5.43 -11.66 19.11
N GLN A 87 6.33 -12.20 18.27
CA GLN A 87 7.28 -11.42 17.47
C GLN A 87 6.78 -11.11 16.07
N ASP A 88 5.67 -11.72 15.64
CA ASP A 88 5.14 -11.54 14.29
C ASP A 88 4.36 -10.20 14.18
N PRO A 89 4.71 -9.31 13.23
CA PRO A 89 3.98 -8.05 13.03
C PRO A 89 2.59 -8.26 12.39
N VAL A 90 2.36 -9.38 11.70
CA VAL A 90 1.18 -9.60 10.85
C VAL A 90 -0.15 -9.52 11.62
N PRO A 91 -0.32 -10.11 12.81
CA PRO A 91 -1.57 -9.99 13.56
C PRO A 91 -1.98 -8.52 13.83
N TRP A 92 -1.01 -7.66 14.15
CA TRP A 92 -1.22 -6.23 14.38
C TRP A 92 -1.53 -5.48 13.08
N ILE A 93 -0.84 -5.81 11.98
CA ILE A 93 -1.14 -5.29 10.63
C ILE A 93 -2.54 -5.69 10.20
N CYS A 94 -2.98 -6.91 10.53
CA CYS A 94 -4.32 -7.40 10.28
C CYS A 94 -5.38 -6.61 11.08
N GLN A 95 -5.13 -6.27 12.34
CA GLN A 95 -6.02 -5.39 13.12
C GLN A 95 -6.05 -3.96 12.56
N LEU A 96 -4.91 -3.41 12.12
CA LEU A 96 -4.87 -2.14 11.40
C LEU A 96 -5.71 -2.18 10.11
N ALA A 97 -5.72 -3.31 9.40
CA ALA A 97 -6.53 -3.46 8.20
C ALA A 97 -8.04 -3.50 8.53
N LEU A 98 -8.41 -4.11 9.66
CA LEU A 98 -9.79 -4.18 10.16
C LEU A 98 -10.29 -2.86 10.74
N SER A 99 -9.42 -2.00 11.28
CA SER A 99 -9.82 -0.73 11.89
C SER A 99 -10.53 0.22 10.93
N ARG A 100 -10.19 0.14 9.62
CA ARG A 100 -10.88 0.87 8.54
C ARG A 100 -12.40 0.62 8.52
N LEU A 101 -12.86 -0.54 8.98
CA LEU A 101 -14.28 -0.90 8.95
C LEU A 101 -15.06 -0.26 10.10
N ASP A 102 -14.36 0.27 11.11
CA ASP A 102 -14.96 1.05 12.19
C ASP A 102 -15.10 2.52 11.80
N GLU A 103 -15.90 2.78 10.77
CA GLU A 103 -16.11 4.13 10.19
C GLU A 103 -16.59 5.15 11.23
N ARG A 104 -17.37 4.68 12.22
CA ARG A 104 -17.90 5.49 13.33
C ARG A 104 -16.93 5.59 14.50
N GLN A 105 -15.74 4.99 14.40
CA GLN A 105 -14.71 4.95 15.42
C GLN A 105 -15.30 4.60 16.79
N GLN A 106 -16.05 3.50 16.88
CA GLN A 106 -16.74 3.04 18.09
C GLN A 106 -15.77 2.40 19.09
N TRP A 107 -14.62 1.92 18.63
CA TRP A 107 -13.61 1.30 19.49
C TRP A 107 -12.62 2.31 20.05
N GLU A 108 -12.22 2.12 21.30
CA GLU A 108 -11.28 3.02 21.99
C GLU A 108 -9.89 2.97 21.34
N GLU A 109 -9.47 1.77 20.94
CA GLU A 109 -8.23 1.52 20.21
C GLU A 109 -8.16 2.34 18.92
N HIS A 110 -9.29 2.64 18.27
CA HIS A 110 -9.35 3.42 17.03
C HIS A 110 -9.49 4.94 17.28
N ARG A 111 -9.55 5.37 18.54
CA ARG A 111 -9.63 6.78 18.95
C ARG A 111 -8.43 7.24 19.78
N GLN A 112 -7.37 6.43 19.86
CA GLN A 112 -6.21 6.78 20.66
C GLN A 112 -5.61 8.11 20.20
N PRO A 113 -5.14 8.94 21.14
CA PRO A 113 -4.49 10.21 20.80
C PRO A 113 -3.24 9.93 19.97
N ALA A 114 -3.01 10.79 18.98
CA ALA A 114 -1.85 10.68 18.11
C ALA A 114 -0.57 11.10 18.83
N PRO A 115 0.61 10.61 18.40
CA PRO A 115 1.90 11.00 18.97
C PRO A 115 2.23 12.48 18.74
N GLU A 116 1.65 13.10 17.71
CA GLU A 116 1.79 14.53 17.41
C GLU A 116 0.43 15.20 17.23
N GLN A 117 0.32 16.46 17.65
CA GLN A 117 -0.96 17.20 17.70
C GLN A 117 -1.63 17.38 16.33
N MET A 118 -0.85 17.46 15.25
CA MET A 118 -1.38 17.64 13.89
C MET A 118 -1.84 16.34 13.22
N LEU A 119 -1.62 15.20 13.88
CA LEU A 119 -2.01 13.90 13.38
C LEU A 119 -3.40 13.50 13.89
N PHE A 120 -4.07 12.71 13.08
CA PHE A 120 -5.43 12.27 13.32
C PHE A 120 -5.44 11.22 14.47
N PRO A 121 -6.42 11.20 15.40
CA PRO A 121 -6.51 10.11 16.38
C PRO A 121 -6.87 8.81 15.66
N GLY A 122 -6.35 7.70 16.11
CA GLY A 122 -6.42 6.48 15.33
C GLY A 122 -5.74 5.31 16.01
N PRO A 123 -5.60 4.17 15.33
CA PRO A 123 -5.05 2.96 15.94
C PRO A 123 -3.51 3.03 16.12
N TRP A 124 -3.03 4.07 16.79
CA TRP A 124 -1.62 4.33 17.05
C TRP A 124 -0.96 3.23 17.89
N GLY A 125 -1.68 2.63 18.84
CA GLY A 125 -1.22 1.48 19.58
C GLY A 125 -1.00 0.24 18.69
N LEU A 126 -1.89 0.02 17.71
CA LEU A 126 -1.71 -1.08 16.75
C LEU A 126 -0.51 -0.82 15.82
N LEU A 127 -0.33 0.43 15.38
CA LEU A 127 0.86 0.81 14.61
C LEU A 127 2.14 0.64 15.45
N ALA A 128 2.13 1.07 16.71
CA ALA A 128 3.27 0.94 17.61
C ALA A 128 3.65 -0.53 17.86
N GLU A 129 2.68 -1.43 18.01
CA GLU A 129 2.95 -2.86 18.13
C GLU A 129 3.52 -3.46 16.83
N ALA A 130 3.04 -3.03 15.65
CA ALA A 130 3.63 -3.44 14.37
C ALA A 130 5.07 -2.93 14.24
N ASP A 131 5.31 -1.64 14.50
CA ASP A 131 6.63 -1.00 14.41
C ASP A 131 7.64 -1.57 15.42
N LYS A 132 7.19 -1.98 16.60
CA LYS A 132 8.05 -2.65 17.57
C LYS A 132 8.66 -3.95 17.03
N ARG A 133 7.97 -4.64 16.11
CA ARG A 133 8.34 -5.95 15.58
C ARG A 133 9.03 -5.86 14.22
N ASP A 134 8.52 -4.99 13.36
CA ASP A 134 9.06 -4.71 12.04
C ASP A 134 8.99 -3.18 11.79
N PRO A 135 10.00 -2.42 12.24
CA PRO A 135 10.00 -0.97 12.13
C PRO A 135 9.82 -0.49 10.70
N TYR A 136 8.97 0.52 10.51
CA TYR A 136 8.67 1.11 9.22
C TYR A 136 8.04 0.13 8.22
N ASN A 137 7.30 -0.87 8.72
CA ASN A 137 6.65 -1.87 7.89
C ASN A 137 5.70 -1.21 6.87
N ARG A 138 5.98 -1.42 5.59
CA ARG A 138 5.21 -0.86 4.47
C ARG A 138 3.70 -1.08 4.62
N GLU A 139 3.27 -2.32 4.88
CA GLU A 139 1.84 -2.62 4.92
C GLU A 139 1.15 -1.92 6.10
N ALA A 140 1.77 -1.90 7.29
CA ALA A 140 1.23 -1.24 8.48
C ALA A 140 0.87 0.23 8.21
N TYR A 141 1.79 0.98 7.62
CA TYR A 141 1.58 2.39 7.29
C TYR A 141 0.54 2.60 6.19
N HIS A 142 0.46 1.69 5.20
CA HIS A 142 -0.63 1.71 4.24
C HIS A 142 -1.99 1.41 4.87
N ARG A 143 -2.06 0.54 5.89
CA ARG A 143 -3.32 0.30 6.63
C ARG A 143 -3.74 1.51 7.45
N MET A 144 -2.80 2.19 8.10
CA MET A 144 -3.05 3.49 8.74
C MET A 144 -3.56 4.54 7.75
N LEU A 145 -2.96 4.62 6.55
CA LEU A 145 -3.43 5.51 5.50
C LEU A 145 -4.86 5.17 5.04
N GLN A 146 -5.18 3.87 4.90
CA GLN A 146 -6.53 3.39 4.57
C GLN A 146 -7.55 3.72 5.67
N PHE A 147 -7.16 3.66 6.94
CA PHE A 147 -7.97 4.12 8.06
C PHE A 147 -8.23 5.63 7.97
N ALA A 148 -7.20 6.43 7.69
CA ALA A 148 -7.32 7.88 7.51
C ALA A 148 -8.34 8.25 6.41
N TYR A 149 -8.39 7.49 5.32
CA TYR A 149 -9.37 7.71 4.26
C TYR A 149 -10.80 7.35 4.66
N ALA A 150 -10.99 6.28 5.44
CA ALA A 150 -12.31 5.77 5.78
C ALA A 150 -12.95 6.48 6.98
N ARG A 151 -12.15 7.00 7.90
CA ARG A 151 -12.64 7.60 9.16
C ARG A 151 -13.49 8.87 8.97
N ARG A 152 -13.37 9.55 7.82
CA ARG A 152 -14.15 10.72 7.43
C ARG A 152 -14.52 10.60 5.95
N PRO A 153 -15.58 9.84 5.61
CA PRO A 153 -16.05 9.74 4.23
C PRO A 153 -16.37 11.13 3.67
N GLY A 154 -15.84 11.47 2.50
CA GLY A 154 -16.00 12.79 1.89
C GLY A 154 -15.17 13.93 2.52
N GLY A 155 -14.35 13.62 3.53
CA GLY A 155 -13.44 14.59 4.15
C GLY A 155 -12.26 14.99 3.26
N HIS A 156 -11.67 16.16 3.56
CA HIS A 156 -10.43 16.62 2.94
C HIS A 156 -9.27 15.66 3.24
N LEU A 157 -8.35 15.52 2.27
CA LEU A 157 -7.17 14.66 2.40
C LEU A 157 -6.07 15.25 3.32
N SER A 158 -6.30 16.38 4.00
CA SER A 158 -5.29 17.06 4.82
C SER A 158 -4.73 16.18 5.94
N GLU A 159 -5.58 15.42 6.64
CA GLU A 159 -5.15 14.45 7.67
C GLU A 159 -4.24 13.36 7.08
N ALA A 160 -4.60 12.85 5.89
CA ALA A 160 -3.79 11.85 5.19
C ALA A 160 -2.46 12.43 4.69
N VAL A 161 -2.45 13.67 4.18
CA VAL A 161 -1.23 14.40 3.79
C VAL A 161 -0.32 14.57 5.01
N GLY A 162 -0.85 15.05 6.13
CA GLY A 162 -0.07 15.21 7.37
C GLY A 162 0.58 13.90 7.80
N PHE A 163 -0.18 12.80 7.79
CA PHE A 163 0.32 11.48 8.15
C PHE A 163 1.43 10.96 7.23
N VAL A 164 1.28 11.05 5.90
CA VAL A 164 2.31 10.54 4.99
C VAL A 164 3.58 11.39 5.00
N GLN A 165 3.47 12.71 5.22
CA GLN A 165 4.64 13.57 5.38
C GLN A 165 5.39 13.27 6.67
N TRP A 166 4.66 13.08 7.77
CA TRP A 166 5.21 12.64 9.06
C TRP A 166 5.92 11.29 8.92
N ALA A 167 5.25 10.28 8.36
CA ALA A 167 5.81 8.95 8.17
C ALA A 167 7.07 8.98 7.29
N ALA A 168 7.03 9.71 6.17
CA ALA A 168 8.18 9.85 5.29
C ALA A 168 9.35 10.61 5.96
N ALA A 169 9.07 11.57 6.83
CA ALA A 169 10.10 12.32 7.57
C ALA A 169 10.87 11.44 8.58
N LEU A 170 10.20 10.45 9.18
CA LEU A 170 10.82 9.51 10.12
C LEU A 170 11.51 8.31 9.43
N ALA A 171 11.16 8.05 8.17
CA ALA A 171 11.63 6.87 7.45
C ALA A 171 13.13 6.96 7.12
N PRO A 172 13.91 5.89 7.37
CA PRO A 172 15.31 5.83 6.96
C PRO A 172 15.45 5.72 5.44
N GLU A 173 16.65 6.04 4.92
CA GLU A 173 16.98 5.74 3.52
C GLU A 173 16.79 4.24 3.23
N GLY A 174 16.25 3.93 2.05
CA GLY A 174 15.87 2.59 1.63
C GLY A 174 14.48 2.14 2.09
N SER A 175 13.76 2.92 2.91
CA SER A 175 12.41 2.58 3.37
C SER A 175 11.34 2.86 2.31
N ALA A 176 10.44 1.89 2.09
CA ALA A 176 9.29 2.03 1.19
C ALA A 176 8.30 3.13 1.64
N LEU A 177 8.37 3.59 2.89
CA LEU A 177 7.53 4.69 3.38
C LEU A 177 7.81 6.02 2.68
N LEU A 178 8.97 6.18 2.04
CA LEU A 178 9.25 7.35 1.21
C LEU A 178 8.36 7.41 -0.04
N ALA A 179 7.76 6.30 -0.46
CA ALA A 179 6.77 6.25 -1.54
C ALA A 179 5.34 6.56 -1.07
N LEU A 180 5.07 6.61 0.24
CA LEU A 180 3.73 6.77 0.81
C LEU A 180 3.02 8.07 0.36
N PRO A 181 3.70 9.23 0.26
CA PRO A 181 3.06 10.46 -0.26
C PRO A 181 2.50 10.32 -1.68
N LEU A 182 3.11 9.47 -2.52
CA LEU A 182 2.68 9.27 -3.91
C LEU A 182 1.25 8.68 -3.98
N TYR A 183 0.85 7.89 -2.97
CA TYR A 183 -0.49 7.32 -2.88
C TYR A 183 -1.55 8.37 -2.55
N VAL A 184 -1.26 9.31 -1.64
CA VAL A 184 -2.17 10.41 -1.32
C VAL A 184 -2.40 11.30 -2.53
N ARG A 185 -1.38 11.50 -3.36
CA ARG A 185 -1.54 12.26 -4.61
C ARG A 185 -2.43 11.55 -5.62
N VAL A 186 -2.27 10.23 -5.76
CA VAL A 186 -3.15 9.42 -6.62
C VAL A 186 -4.60 9.47 -6.13
N GLU A 187 -4.81 9.38 -4.81
CA GLU A 187 -6.13 9.53 -4.18
C GLU A 187 -6.72 10.94 -4.39
N ARG A 188 -5.90 11.99 -4.30
CA ARG A 188 -6.33 13.37 -4.59
C ARG A 188 -6.82 13.51 -6.03
N TYR A 189 -6.05 12.99 -6.98
CA TYR A 189 -6.40 13.00 -8.40
C TYR A 189 -7.76 12.30 -8.65
N LEU A 190 -8.03 11.20 -7.96
CA LEU A 190 -9.32 10.50 -8.01
C LEU A 190 -10.47 11.36 -7.48
N ARG A 191 -10.32 11.96 -6.28
CA ARG A 191 -11.41 12.71 -5.62
C ARG A 191 -11.73 14.03 -6.28
N GLU A 192 -10.76 14.65 -6.96
CA GLU A 192 -10.94 15.94 -7.63
C GLU A 192 -11.48 15.77 -9.08
N GLY A 193 -11.80 14.55 -9.51
CA GLY A 193 -12.42 14.29 -10.81
C GLY A 193 -11.45 14.29 -11.99
N GLY A 194 -10.15 14.08 -11.73
CA GLY A 194 -9.13 14.15 -12.78
C GLY A 194 -9.06 15.53 -13.47
N ARG A 195 -8.55 15.55 -14.71
CA ARG A 195 -8.11 16.74 -15.49
C ARG A 195 -9.03 17.98 -15.46
N GLU A 196 -10.33 17.84 -15.17
CA GLU A 196 -11.31 18.94 -15.29
C GLU A 196 -11.27 19.98 -14.16
N LYS A 197 -10.62 19.73 -13.02
CA LYS A 197 -10.54 20.68 -11.88
C LYS A 197 -9.14 20.93 -11.34
N ALA A 198 -8.10 20.75 -12.16
CA ALA A 198 -6.71 21.02 -11.75
C ALA A 198 -6.43 22.54 -11.70
N LEU A 199 -7.02 23.25 -10.73
CA LEU A 199 -6.82 24.69 -10.54
C LEU A 199 -5.52 25.05 -9.79
N ASP A 200 -4.74 24.08 -9.33
CA ASP A 200 -3.43 24.28 -8.67
C ASP A 200 -2.27 23.54 -9.37
N LEU A 201 -2.23 23.56 -10.72
CA LEU A 201 -1.20 22.87 -11.50
C LEU A 201 0.24 23.23 -11.09
N HIS A 202 0.50 24.44 -10.60
CA HIS A 202 1.83 24.87 -10.19
C HIS A 202 2.28 24.26 -8.86
N TRP A 203 1.44 24.32 -7.81
CA TRP A 203 1.74 23.72 -6.51
C TRP A 203 1.76 22.18 -6.60
N VAL A 204 0.83 21.61 -7.36
CA VAL A 204 0.79 20.16 -7.63
C VAL A 204 2.02 19.73 -8.42
N ALA A 205 2.53 20.51 -9.39
CA ALA A 205 3.73 20.15 -10.15
C ALA A 205 5.03 20.20 -9.33
N GLU A 206 5.24 21.23 -8.49
CA GLU A 206 6.47 21.36 -7.70
C GLU A 206 6.53 20.34 -6.55
N ASP A 207 5.47 20.21 -5.77
CA ASP A 207 5.41 19.21 -4.70
C ASP A 207 5.44 17.79 -5.26
N SER A 208 4.79 17.55 -6.41
CA SER A 208 4.80 16.22 -7.03
C SER A 208 6.18 15.79 -7.49
N THR A 209 6.97 16.72 -8.03
CA THR A 209 8.35 16.46 -8.44
C THR A 209 9.22 16.15 -7.23
N ARG A 210 9.13 16.97 -6.17
CA ARG A 210 9.90 16.76 -4.94
C ARG A 210 9.61 15.41 -4.30
N GLU A 211 8.34 15.03 -4.16
CA GLU A 211 7.95 13.74 -3.60
C GLU A 211 8.40 12.56 -4.47
N ALA A 212 8.29 12.67 -5.80
CA ALA A 212 8.72 11.64 -6.72
C ALA A 212 10.24 11.42 -6.66
N LEU A 213 11.01 12.51 -6.67
CA LEU A 213 12.48 12.45 -6.57
C LEU A 213 12.94 11.98 -5.19
N ARG A 214 12.22 12.33 -4.11
CA ARG A 214 12.50 11.80 -2.77
C ARG A 214 12.29 10.29 -2.71
N ALA A 215 11.21 9.77 -3.28
CA ALA A 215 10.98 8.33 -3.35
C ALA A 215 12.00 7.63 -4.26
N LEU A 216 12.40 8.26 -5.37
CA LEU A 216 13.43 7.74 -6.26
C LEU A 216 14.80 7.65 -5.54
N HIS A 217 15.33 8.77 -5.08
CA HIS A 217 16.68 8.83 -4.52
C HIS A 217 16.77 8.27 -3.10
N GLY A 218 15.71 8.40 -2.32
CA GLY A 218 15.69 7.97 -0.93
C GLY A 218 15.28 6.51 -0.76
N TRP A 219 14.42 5.96 -1.63
CA TRP A 219 13.97 4.57 -1.52
C TRP A 219 14.45 3.70 -2.68
N PHE A 220 14.09 4.02 -3.93
CA PHE A 220 14.39 3.16 -5.08
C PHE A 220 15.90 2.95 -5.27
N ASP A 221 16.69 4.02 -5.20
CA ASP A 221 18.16 4.00 -5.36
C ASP A 221 18.90 3.35 -4.18
N ARG A 222 18.25 3.27 -3.00
CA ARG A 222 18.87 2.87 -1.73
C ARG A 222 18.40 1.51 -1.20
N SER A 223 17.47 0.86 -1.90
CA SER A 223 16.90 -0.43 -1.49
C SER A 223 17.24 -1.54 -2.48
N SER A 224 17.25 -2.78 -1.99
CA SER A 224 17.43 -3.95 -2.85
C SER A 224 16.24 -4.08 -3.82
N PRO A 225 16.45 -4.45 -5.09
CA PRO A 225 15.35 -4.74 -6.02
C PRO A 225 14.36 -5.78 -5.49
N SER A 226 14.81 -6.71 -4.64
CA SER A 226 13.94 -7.71 -4.01
C SER A 226 12.95 -7.14 -3.00
N ALA A 227 13.16 -5.90 -2.53
CA ALA A 227 12.26 -5.17 -1.63
C ALA A 227 11.29 -4.26 -2.39
N HIS A 228 11.41 -4.15 -3.72
CA HIS A 228 10.53 -3.30 -4.52
C HIS A 228 9.18 -3.98 -4.75
N SER A 229 8.13 -3.43 -4.16
CA SER A 229 6.77 -3.84 -4.47
C SER A 229 6.36 -3.31 -5.85
N GLN A 230 5.69 -4.15 -6.64
CA GLN A 230 5.10 -3.74 -7.91
C GLN A 230 4.16 -2.54 -7.74
N LEU A 231 3.41 -2.47 -6.64
CA LEU A 231 2.52 -1.35 -6.35
C LEU A 231 3.30 -0.03 -6.21
N ASP A 232 4.41 -0.03 -5.47
CA ASP A 232 5.19 1.20 -5.25
C ASP A 232 5.93 1.62 -6.50
N LEU A 233 6.49 0.66 -7.25
CA LEU A 233 7.13 0.94 -8.53
C LEU A 233 6.14 1.56 -9.52
N ASN A 234 4.90 1.08 -9.59
CA ASN A 234 3.85 1.67 -10.44
C ASN A 234 3.49 3.09 -9.97
N HIS A 235 3.39 3.33 -8.65
CA HIS A 235 3.15 4.68 -8.12
C HIS A 235 4.30 5.64 -8.39
N LEU A 236 5.54 5.18 -8.29
CA LEU A 236 6.74 5.96 -8.58
C LEU A 236 6.89 6.25 -10.08
N ALA A 237 6.68 5.25 -10.96
CA ALA A 237 6.71 5.47 -12.40
C ALA A 237 5.62 6.46 -12.83
N HIS A 238 4.41 6.30 -12.31
CA HIS A 238 3.30 7.24 -12.55
C HIS A 238 3.61 8.65 -12.04
N ALA A 239 4.26 8.76 -10.88
CA ALA A 239 4.72 10.02 -10.32
C ALA A 239 5.69 10.75 -11.26
N LEU A 240 6.77 10.08 -11.62
CA LEU A 240 7.87 10.63 -12.44
C LEU A 240 7.38 10.96 -13.85
N TRP A 241 6.53 10.12 -14.45
CA TRP A 241 5.90 10.42 -15.72
C TRP A 241 4.97 11.64 -15.62
N GLY A 242 4.15 11.71 -14.57
CA GLY A 242 3.25 12.83 -14.31
C GLY A 242 3.96 14.16 -14.05
N SER A 243 5.18 14.14 -13.50
CA SER A 243 6.04 15.30 -13.26
C SER A 243 7.09 15.53 -14.35
N LEU A 244 6.95 14.87 -15.51
CA LEU A 244 7.82 15.02 -16.69
C LEU A 244 9.29 14.63 -16.45
N GLN A 245 9.58 13.88 -15.39
CA GLN A 245 10.92 13.34 -15.08
C GLN A 245 11.16 12.05 -15.88
N PHE A 246 11.13 12.16 -17.22
CA PHE A 246 11.12 11.00 -18.11
C PHE A 246 12.40 10.17 -18.04
N HIS A 247 13.56 10.81 -17.92
CA HIS A 247 14.85 10.12 -17.82
C HIS A 247 14.91 9.22 -16.57
N ASP A 248 14.47 9.74 -15.43
CA ASP A 248 14.40 8.97 -14.19
C ASP A 248 13.31 7.89 -14.22
N ALA A 249 12.17 8.20 -14.85
CA ALA A 249 11.08 7.24 -15.01
C ALA A 249 11.51 5.97 -15.77
N VAL A 250 12.42 6.08 -16.76
CA VAL A 250 12.93 4.91 -17.50
C VAL A 250 13.54 3.88 -16.57
N ARG A 251 14.33 4.30 -15.59
CA ARG A 251 14.98 3.41 -14.60
C ARG A 251 13.95 2.59 -13.82
N VAL A 252 12.82 3.22 -13.47
CA VAL A 252 11.73 2.59 -12.74
C VAL A 252 10.91 1.67 -13.65
N PHE A 253 10.67 2.06 -14.90
CA PHE A 253 10.03 1.20 -15.91
C PHE A 253 10.86 -0.05 -16.26
N ASP A 254 12.19 0.06 -16.26
CA ASP A 254 13.08 -1.08 -16.44
C ASP A 254 12.98 -2.05 -15.25
N ALA A 255 12.92 -1.53 -14.03
CA ALA A 255 12.71 -2.34 -12.82
C ALA A 255 11.32 -3.00 -12.76
N LEU A 256 10.28 -2.34 -13.28
CA LEU A 256 8.95 -2.92 -13.45
C LEU A 256 8.94 -4.09 -14.45
N GLY A 257 9.82 -4.05 -15.46
CA GLY A 257 9.86 -5.05 -16.50
C GLY A 257 8.54 -5.10 -17.29
N PRO A 258 7.93 -6.27 -17.52
CA PRO A 258 6.65 -6.39 -18.21
C PRO A 258 5.42 -6.18 -17.31
N TYR A 259 5.61 -5.99 -16.00
CA TYR A 259 4.53 -6.02 -15.02
C TYR A 259 3.96 -4.63 -14.76
N PHE A 260 2.65 -4.55 -14.52
CA PHE A 260 1.97 -3.35 -14.07
C PHE A 260 0.85 -3.70 -13.09
N THR A 261 0.40 -2.70 -12.34
CA THR A 261 -0.81 -2.79 -11.49
C THR A 261 -1.86 -1.82 -12.01
N PRO A 262 -3.17 -2.15 -12.05
CA PRO A 262 -4.18 -1.26 -12.63
C PRO A 262 -4.17 0.15 -12.02
N THR A 263 -4.10 0.27 -10.70
CA THR A 263 -3.83 1.55 -10.04
C THR A 263 -2.31 1.79 -9.99
N PRO A 264 -1.84 3.03 -10.24
CA PRO A 264 -2.61 4.27 -10.38
C PRO A 264 -3.09 4.60 -11.81
N TRP A 265 -2.74 3.80 -12.81
CA TRP A 265 -2.97 4.12 -14.23
C TRP A 265 -4.43 4.22 -14.61
N SER A 266 -5.30 3.40 -14.02
CA SER A 266 -6.74 3.41 -14.28
C SER A 266 -7.38 4.77 -14.01
N TYR A 267 -6.86 5.54 -13.05
CA TYR A 267 -7.41 6.86 -12.72
C TYR A 267 -7.12 7.89 -13.81
N ARG A 268 -6.16 7.65 -14.71
CA ARG A 268 -5.89 8.53 -15.86
C ARG A 268 -6.81 8.28 -17.06
N THR A 269 -7.71 7.31 -16.95
CA THR A 269 -8.63 6.90 -18.01
C THR A 269 -10.03 7.48 -17.78
N HIS A 270 -10.87 7.45 -18.81
CA HIS A 270 -12.28 7.85 -18.67
C HIS A 270 -13.14 6.78 -18.00
N ASP A 271 -12.68 5.53 -17.96
CA ASP A 271 -13.33 4.40 -17.30
C ASP A 271 -12.32 3.67 -16.40
N PRO A 272 -12.22 4.05 -15.11
CA PRO A 272 -11.29 3.43 -14.17
C PRO A 272 -11.54 1.93 -13.92
N GLY A 273 -12.68 1.39 -14.32
CA GLY A 273 -13.00 -0.04 -14.23
C GLY A 273 -12.41 -0.88 -15.37
N ASP A 274 -12.04 -0.23 -16.48
CA ASP A 274 -11.46 -0.87 -17.65
C ASP A 274 -9.95 -1.08 -17.48
N GLN A 275 -9.55 -2.34 -17.37
CA GLN A 275 -8.15 -2.71 -17.18
C GLN A 275 -7.31 -2.56 -18.45
N ASP A 276 -7.94 -2.67 -19.63
CA ASP A 276 -7.25 -2.55 -20.91
C ASP A 276 -6.85 -1.09 -21.13
N LEU A 277 -7.73 -0.13 -20.82
CA LEU A 277 -7.41 1.30 -20.85
C LEU A 277 -6.29 1.68 -19.87
N ALA A 278 -6.28 1.06 -18.68
CA ALA A 278 -5.20 1.26 -17.72
C ALA A 278 -3.86 0.74 -18.27
N ALA A 279 -3.87 -0.43 -18.92
CA ALA A 279 -2.71 -1.04 -19.54
C ALA A 279 -2.18 -0.19 -20.71
N GLU A 280 -3.07 0.31 -21.58
CA GLU A 280 -2.72 1.22 -22.67
C GLU A 280 -2.06 2.50 -22.15
N THR A 281 -2.60 3.09 -21.09
CA THR A 281 -2.02 4.27 -20.45
C THR A 281 -0.62 3.99 -19.90
N PHE A 282 -0.42 2.84 -19.24
CA PHE A 282 0.88 2.40 -18.76
C PHE A 282 1.89 2.25 -19.92
N VAL A 283 1.50 1.57 -21.00
CA VAL A 283 2.35 1.37 -22.18
C VAL A 283 2.69 2.71 -22.85
N GLN A 284 1.72 3.62 -22.97
CA GLN A 284 1.93 4.96 -23.50
C GLN A 284 2.93 5.75 -22.66
N ALA A 285 2.79 5.72 -21.33
CA ALA A 285 3.69 6.39 -20.41
C ALA A 285 5.12 5.85 -20.56
N ARG A 286 5.28 4.52 -20.56
CA ARG A 286 6.57 3.86 -20.76
C ARG A 286 7.21 4.24 -22.09
N THR A 287 6.46 4.16 -23.19
CA THR A 287 6.94 4.47 -24.54
C THR A 287 7.42 5.92 -24.63
N ARG A 288 6.67 6.86 -24.05
CA ARG A 288 7.04 8.28 -24.01
C ARG A 288 8.32 8.51 -23.21
N CYS A 289 8.47 7.86 -22.06
CA CYS A 289 9.69 7.96 -21.26
C CYS A 289 10.91 7.42 -22.01
N LEU A 290 10.78 6.25 -22.65
CA LEU A 290 11.84 5.67 -23.45
C LEU A 290 12.23 6.58 -24.63
N ALA A 291 11.25 7.11 -25.37
CA ALA A 291 11.52 8.02 -26.48
C ALA A 291 12.24 9.31 -26.04
N ALA A 292 11.87 9.87 -24.87
CA ALA A 292 12.50 11.05 -24.32
C ALA A 292 13.95 10.80 -23.87
N ALA A 293 14.25 9.61 -23.34
CA ALA A 293 15.61 9.23 -22.96
C ALA A 293 16.53 9.00 -24.19
N HIS A 294 15.95 8.64 -25.34
CA HIS A 294 16.67 8.40 -26.60
C HIS A 294 16.63 9.61 -27.56
N GLY A 295 16.59 10.86 -27.04
CA GLY A 295 16.51 12.09 -27.84
C GLY A 295 17.45 12.11 -29.06
N PRO A 296 17.10 12.86 -30.13
CA PRO A 296 17.52 12.58 -31.50
C PRO A 296 19.04 12.43 -31.57
N ALA A 297 19.49 11.30 -32.13
CA ALA A 297 20.91 11.06 -32.40
C ALA A 297 21.49 12.33 -33.02
N SER A 298 22.46 12.94 -32.33
CA SER A 298 23.24 14.06 -32.84
C SER A 298 23.71 13.70 -34.25
N GLY A 299 23.06 14.25 -35.27
CA GLY A 299 23.48 14.10 -36.66
C GLY A 299 24.92 14.61 -36.79
N PRO A 300 25.71 14.05 -37.73
CA PRO A 300 27.10 14.44 -37.89
C PRO A 300 27.16 15.94 -38.14
N ARG A 301 27.93 16.65 -37.31
CA ARG A 301 28.30 18.04 -37.57
C ARG A 301 29.19 18.03 -38.81
N ASN A 302 28.65 18.50 -39.94
CA ASN A 302 29.42 18.83 -41.13
C ASN A 302 30.32 20.05 -40.85
#